data_AF-A0A351SX70-F1
#
_entry.id   AF-A0A351SX70-F1
#
_cell.length_a   1.000
_cell.length_b   1.000
_cell.length_c   1.000
_cell.angle_alpha   90.00
_cell.angle_beta   90.00
_cell.angle_gamma   90.00
#
_symmetry.space_group_name_H-M   'P 1'
#
loop_
_entity.id
_entity.type
_entity.pdbx_description
1 polymer ?
#
loop_
_entity_poly.entity_id
_entity_poly.type
_entity_poly.pdbx_seq_one_letter_code
_entity_poly.pdbx_strand_id
1 'polypeptide(L)'
;MDHPIQTDYLRWIVLLPLVGAAVNGLLGAVLQKRIGKWIISLFACAPVLISFLLSLQAFLDLLALKPDERFLIDRLYPWLSVGSLRVDMAFWVDPLSAVM
;
A
#
# COMPACT_ATOMS: atom_id res chain seq x y z
N MET A 1 15.15 -18.42 1.97
CA MET A 1 14.37 -17.23 1.55
C MET A 1 13.31 -17.68 0.54
N ASP A 2 12.65 -18.82 0.78
CA ASP A 2 12.35 -19.67 -0.39
C ASP A 2 10.87 -19.68 -0.80
N HIS A 3 9.96 -19.17 0.04
CA HIS A 3 8.52 -19.14 -0.27
C HIS A 3 7.82 -17.92 0.34
N PRO A 4 7.95 -16.71 -0.23
CA PRO A 4 7.12 -15.58 0.20
C PRO A 4 5.65 -15.89 -0.07
N ILE A 5 4.78 -15.54 0.88
CA ILE A 5 3.35 -15.78 0.78
C ILE A 5 2.74 -14.72 -0.13
N GLN A 6 2.09 -15.18 -1.21
CA GLN A 6 1.42 -14.30 -2.15
C GLN A 6 0.19 -13.67 -1.50
N THR A 7 0.07 -12.35 -1.61
CA THR A 7 -1.06 -11.53 -1.16
C THR A 7 -1.45 -10.55 -2.26
N ASP A 8 -2.67 -10.01 -2.21
CA ASP A 8 -3.17 -9.07 -3.25
C ASP A 8 -3.59 -7.71 -2.68
N TYR A 9 -3.47 -7.52 -1.36
CA TYR A 9 -3.95 -6.33 -0.67
C TYR A 9 -2.85 -5.31 -0.35
N LEU A 10 -1.57 -5.72 -0.34
CA LEU A 10 -0.47 -4.84 0.07
C LEU A 10 -0.34 -3.60 -0.81
N ARG A 11 -0.63 -3.72 -2.11
CA ARG A 11 -0.67 -2.56 -3.02
C ARG A 11 -1.57 -1.43 -2.54
N TRP A 12 -2.66 -1.73 -1.84
CA TRP A 12 -3.62 -0.73 -1.38
C TRP A 12 -3.08 0.13 -0.24
N ILE A 13 -2.09 -0.36 0.53
CA ILE A 13 -1.40 0.43 1.56
C ILE A 13 -0.76 1.68 0.94
N VAL A 14 -0.23 1.55 -0.28
CA VAL A 14 0.42 2.67 -1.01
C VAL A 14 -0.55 3.39 -1.95
N LEU A 15 -1.47 2.66 -2.58
CA LEU A 15 -2.39 3.24 -3.55
C LEU A 15 -3.49 4.09 -2.90
N LEU A 16 -3.98 3.75 -1.70
CA LEU A 16 -5.04 4.53 -1.04
C LEU A 16 -4.58 5.95 -0.69
N PRO A 17 -3.42 6.18 -0.04
CA PRO A 17 -2.95 7.53 0.23
C PRO A 17 -2.66 8.31 -1.07
N LEU A 18 -2.15 7.62 -2.10
CA LEU A 18 -1.95 8.23 -3.41
C LEU A 18 -3.27 8.70 -4.05
N VAL A 19 -4.33 7.89 -3.96
CA VAL A 19 -5.67 8.28 -4.43
C VAL A 19 -6.19 9.48 -3.62
N GLY A 20 -6.06 9.47 -2.30
CA GLY A 20 -6.44 10.62 -1.45
C GLY A 20 -5.70 11.90 -1.83
N ALA A 21 -4.39 11.80 -2.04
CA ALA A 21 -3.55 12.91 -2.48
C ALA A 21 -3.92 13.40 -3.88
N ALA A 22 -4.18 12.49 -4.83
CA ALA A 22 -4.61 12.85 -6.19
C ALA A 22 -5.97 13.55 -6.20
N VAL A 23 -6.95 13.05 -5.43
CA VAL A 23 -8.28 13.67 -5.31
C VAL A 23 -8.16 15.07 -4.71
N ASN A 24 -7.40 15.23 -3.62
CA ASN A 24 -7.20 16.54 -3.01
C ASN A 24 -6.38 17.49 -3.90
N GLY A 25 -5.36 17.00 -4.58
CA GLY A 25 -4.51 17.80 -5.46
C GLY A 25 -5.21 18.27 -6.73
N LEU A 26 -6.01 17.40 -7.37
CA LEU A 26 -6.66 17.69 -8.65
C LEU A 26 -8.05 18.34 -8.47
N LEU A 27 -8.83 17.89 -7.48
CA LEU A 27 -10.23 18.28 -7.31
C LEU A 27 -10.50 19.03 -5.99
N GLY A 28 -9.55 19.09 -5.06
CA GLY A 28 -9.76 19.61 -3.71
C GLY A 28 -10.28 21.04 -3.68
N ALA A 29 -9.81 21.92 -4.56
CA ALA A 29 -10.30 23.32 -4.63
C ALA A 29 -11.77 23.41 -5.05
N VAL A 30 -12.20 22.56 -5.99
CA VAL A 30 -13.60 22.51 -6.46
C VAL A 30 -14.49 21.87 -5.40
N LEU A 31 -14.06 20.75 -4.82
CA LEU A 31 -14.76 20.03 -3.76
C LEU A 31 -14.95 20.90 -2.51
N GLN A 32 -13.90 21.59 -2.08
CA GLN A 32 -13.95 22.50 -0.94
C GLN A 32 -14.95 23.64 -1.18
N LYS A 33 -14.98 24.23 -2.37
CA LYS A 33 -15.93 25.31 -2.70
C LYS A 33 -17.38 24.83 -2.74
N ARG A 34 -17.64 23.61 -3.25
CA ARG A 34 -19.00 23.08 -3.42
C ARG A 34 -19.59 22.42 -2.19
N ILE A 35 -18.78 21.70 -1.42
CA ILE A 35 -19.22 20.84 -0.31
C ILE A 35 -18.74 21.39 1.04
N GLY A 36 -17.67 22.17 1.05
CA GLY A 36 -17.05 22.72 2.26
C GLY A 36 -15.74 22.02 2.63
N LYS A 37 -15.03 22.55 3.63
CA LYS A 37 -13.68 22.11 4.01
C LYS A 37 -13.62 20.67 4.54
N TRP A 38 -14.70 20.13 5.08
CA TRP A 38 -14.67 18.78 5.67
C TRP A 38 -14.37 17.68 4.64
N ILE A 39 -14.81 17.85 3.39
CA ILE A 39 -14.61 16.81 2.36
C ILE A 39 -13.13 16.60 2.03
N ILE A 40 -12.33 17.67 1.98
CA ILE A 40 -10.90 17.56 1.69
C ILE A 40 -10.14 16.92 2.86
N SER A 41 -10.59 17.19 4.10
CA SER A 41 -10.05 16.54 5.30
C SER A 41 -10.39 15.04 5.29
N LEU A 42 -11.59 14.68 4.86
CA LEU A 42 -11.99 13.27 4.73
C LEU A 42 -11.12 12.55 3.71
N PHE A 43 -10.92 13.11 2.51
CA PHE A 43 -10.04 12.51 1.49
C PHE A 43 -8.55 12.54 1.84
N ALA A 44 -8.13 13.39 2.78
CA ALA A 44 -6.78 13.35 3.32
C ALA A 44 -6.60 12.23 4.35
N CYS A 45 -7.52 12.13 5.32
CA CYS A 45 -7.34 11.27 6.49
C CYS A 45 -7.88 9.85 6.30
N ALA A 46 -9.03 9.68 5.65
CA ALA A 46 -9.67 8.37 5.54
C ALA A 46 -8.81 7.34 4.77
N PRO A 47 -8.19 7.68 3.63
CA PRO A 47 -7.34 6.72 2.92
C PRO A 47 -6.10 6.32 3.73
N VAL A 48 -5.52 7.26 4.48
CA VAL A 48 -4.39 6.98 5.38
C VAL A 48 -4.81 6.04 6.52
N LEU A 49 -5.98 6.28 7.13
CA LEU A 49 -6.51 5.40 8.17
C LEU A 49 -6.75 3.98 7.65
N ILE A 50 -7.35 3.84 6.46
CA ILE A 50 -7.57 2.52 5.85
C ILE A 50 -6.23 1.84 5.54
N SER A 51 -5.25 2.60 5.06
CA SER A 51 -3.90 2.07 4.80
C SER A 51 -3.23 1.57 6.07
N PHE A 52 -3.37 2.30 7.17
CA PHE A 52 -2.89 1.87 8.48
C PHE A 52 -3.56 0.56 8.94
N LEU A 53 -4.88 0.41 8.75
CA LEU A 53 -5.57 -0.85 9.08
C LEU A 53 -5.06 -2.02 8.23
N LEU A 54 -4.77 -1.79 6.95
CA LEU A 54 -4.16 -2.81 6.07
C LEU A 54 -2.72 -3.14 6.50
N SER A 55 -1.91 -2.15 6.89
CA SER A 55 -0.57 -2.39 7.45
C SER A 55 -0.64 -3.17 8.76
N LEU A 56 -1.61 -2.87 9.62
CA LEU A 56 -1.84 -3.62 10.86
C LEU A 56 -2.22 -5.08 10.56
N GLN A 57 -3.07 -5.31 9.56
CA GLN A 57 -3.38 -6.66 9.10
C GLN A 57 -2.11 -7.39 8.63
N ALA A 58 -1.29 -6.76 7.80
CA ALA A 58 -0.03 -7.35 7.31
C ALA A 58 0.93 -7.68 8.46
N PHE A 59 1.01 -6.83 9.47
CA PHE A 59 1.81 -7.10 10.67
C PHE A 59 1.27 -8.30 11.47
N LEU A 60 -0.04 -8.41 11.65
CA LEU A 60 -0.67 -9.56 12.31
C LEU A 60 -0.47 -10.86 11.51
N ASP A 61 -0.56 -10.78 10.18
CA ASP A 61 -0.27 -11.92 9.28
C ASP A 61 1.18 -12.38 9.47
N LEU A 62 2.15 -11.47 9.49
CA LEU A 62 3.56 -11.80 9.77
C LEU A 62 3.75 -12.45 11.16
N LEU A 63 3.03 -11.98 12.19
CA LEU A 63 3.12 -12.56 13.54
C LEU A 63 2.60 -13.99 13.61
N ALA A 64 1.58 -14.32 12.80
CA ALA A 64 1.02 -15.66 12.72
C ALA A 64 1.95 -16.67 12.03
N LEU A 65 2.95 -16.19 11.28
CA LEU A 65 3.93 -17.03 10.60
C LEU A 65 5.13 -17.35 11.49
N LYS A 66 5.76 -18.50 11.21
CA LYS A 66 7.03 -18.88 11.82
C LYS A 66 8.11 -17.84 11.48
N PRO A 67 9.09 -17.59 12.37
CA PRO A 67 10.08 -16.53 12.18
C PRO A 67 10.80 -16.52 10.83
N ASP A 68 11.05 -17.69 10.27
CA ASP A 68 11.73 -17.96 8.99
C ASP A 68 10.83 -17.82 7.75
N GLU A 69 9.52 -17.68 7.94
CA GLU A 69 8.50 -17.61 6.88
C GLU A 69 7.82 -16.22 6.81
N ARG A 70 8.30 -15.23 7.59
CA ARG A 70 7.70 -13.88 7.72
C ARG A 70 7.95 -13.00 6.50
N PHE A 71 7.41 -13.40 5.35
CA PHE A 71 7.56 -12.71 4.09
C PHE A 71 6.23 -12.72 3.33
N LEU A 72 5.64 -11.55 3.17
CA LEU A 72 4.45 -11.35 2.33
C LEU A 72 4.87 -10.62 1.05
N ILE A 73 4.35 -11.05 -0.09
CA ILE A 73 4.61 -10.41 -1.37
C ILE A 73 3.32 -10.19 -2.16
N ASP A 74 3.19 -9.02 -2.79
CA ASP A 74 2.15 -8.69 -3.75
C ASP A 74 2.80 -8.36 -5.09
N ARG A 75 2.78 -9.31 -6.04
CA ARG A 75 3.42 -9.17 -7.35
C ARG A 75 2.44 -8.53 -8.31
N LEU A 76 2.86 -7.44 -8.97
CA LEU A 76 2.01 -6.71 -9.90
C LEU A 76 2.26 -7.13 -11.34
N TYR A 77 3.43 -6.79 -11.88
CA TYR A 77 3.81 -7.01 -13.28
C TYR A 77 5.32 -6.82 -13.47
N PRO A 78 5.92 -7.33 -14.57
CA PRO A 78 7.30 -7.03 -14.92
C PRO A 78 7.44 -5.55 -15.32
N TRP A 79 8.24 -4.79 -14.56
CA TRP A 79 8.45 -3.37 -14.82
C TRP A 79 9.45 -3.12 -15.95
N LEU A 80 10.55 -3.88 -15.97
CA LEU A 80 11.60 -3.77 -16.98
C LEU A 80 12.14 -5.16 -17.34
N SER A 81 12.19 -5.47 -18.63
CA SER A 81 12.77 -6.70 -19.15
C SER A 81 13.64 -6.39 -20.36
N VAL A 82 14.96 -6.51 -20.21
CA VAL A 82 15.94 -6.24 -21.27
C VAL A 82 17.03 -7.29 -21.25
N GLY A 83 17.08 -8.14 -22.29
CA GLY A 83 18.02 -9.27 -22.36
C GLY A 83 17.83 -10.22 -21.17
N SER A 84 18.85 -10.34 -20.33
CA SER A 84 18.81 -11.14 -19.09
C SER A 84 18.33 -10.37 -17.86
N LEU A 85 18.23 -9.03 -17.92
CA LEU A 85 17.73 -8.22 -16.81
C LEU A 85 16.21 -8.30 -16.75
N ARG A 86 15.69 -8.76 -15.61
CA ARG A 86 14.25 -8.77 -15.29
C ARG A 86 14.02 -8.09 -13.95
N VAL A 87 13.23 -7.04 -13.95
CA VAL A 87 12.84 -6.28 -12.76
C VAL A 87 11.32 -6.35 -12.65
N ASP A 88 10.85 -6.96 -11.57
CA ASP A 88 9.43 -7.06 -11.26
C ASP A 88 8.99 -5.93 -10.33
N MET A 89 7.79 -5.41 -10.54
CA MET A 89 7.15 -4.51 -9.59
C MET A 89 6.33 -5.35 -8.60
N ALA A 90 6.70 -5.29 -7.33
CA ALA A 90 6.00 -5.97 -6.25
C ALA A 90 6.09 -5.16 -4.95
N PHE A 91 5.10 -5.34 -4.08
CA PHE A 91 5.17 -4.89 -2.68
C PHE A 91 5.65 -6.05 -1.83
N TRP A 92 6.58 -5.75 -0.92
CA TRP A 92 7.22 -6.74 -0.05
C TRP A 92 7.07 -6.28 1.39
N VAL A 93 6.58 -7.17 2.25
CA VAL A 93 6.43 -6.92 3.68
C VAL A 93 7.09 -8.04 4.48
N ASP A 94 8.00 -7.66 5.35
CA ASP A 94 8.82 -8.47 6.24
C ASP A 94 8.94 -7.75 7.61
N PRO A 95 9.55 -8.37 8.63
CA PRO A 95 9.63 -7.75 9.95
C PRO A 95 10.35 -6.39 9.99
N LEU A 96 11.24 -6.10 9.04
CA LEU A 96 11.95 -4.83 8.99
C LEU A 96 11.05 -3.74 8.42
N SER A 97 10.46 -4.00 7.25
CA SER A 97 9.53 -3.09 6.58
C SER A 97 8.24 -2.86 7.39
N ALA A 98 7.77 -3.84 8.16
CA ALA A 98 6.57 -3.69 8.99
C ALA A 98 6.72 -2.70 10.16
N VAL A 99 7.94 -2.26 10.47
CA VAL A 99 8.22 -1.25 11.51
C VAL A 99 8.28 0.17 10.92
N MET A 100 8.34 0.31 9.60
CA MET A 100 8.37 1.59 8.88
C MET A 100 6.96 2.07 8.55
#